data_AF-A0A920LCZ0-F1
#
_entry.id   AF-A0A920LCZ0-F1
#
_cell.length_a   1.000
_cell.length_b   1.000
_cell.length_c   1.000
_cell.angle_alpha   90.00
_cell.angle_beta   90.00
_cell.angle_gamma   90.00
#
_symmetry.space_group_name_H-M   'P 1'
#
loop_
_entity.id
_entity.type
_entity.pdbx_description
1 polymer ?
#
loop_
_entity_poly.entity_id
_entity_poly.type
_entity_poly.pdbx_seq_one_letter_code
_entity_poly.pdbx_strand_id
1 'polypeptide(L)'
;MNVAPGDVKTDVVSRRIDSFNDRNSIYFKKYYKTWKGMNEDVEVGGIDPIKVSKLILKIINKKNPKIHYVVGKPLQKFSIILKKILPDLVFEKILNKFNGL
;
A
#
# COMPACT_ATOMS: atom_id res chain seq x y z
N MET A 1 -17.69 -1.52 10.19
CA MET A 1 -16.30 -1.63 10.67
C MET A 1 -15.41 -1.99 9.49
N ASN A 2 -14.24 -1.37 9.34
CA ASN A 2 -13.30 -1.58 8.24
C ASN A 2 -11.86 -1.69 8.77
N VAL A 3 -11.06 -2.58 8.18
CA VAL A 3 -9.62 -2.74 8.39
C VAL A 3 -8.93 -2.52 7.05
N ALA A 4 -8.15 -1.45 6.94
CA ALA A 4 -7.37 -1.12 5.75
C ALA A 4 -5.92 -1.60 5.93
N PRO A 5 -5.52 -2.71 5.30
CA PRO A 5 -4.11 -3.10 5.22
C PRO A 5 -3.38 -2.25 4.16
N GLY A 6 -2.15 -1.84 4.48
CA GLY A 6 -1.15 -1.44 3.48
C GLY A 6 -0.56 -2.68 2.80
N ASP A 7 0.68 -2.62 2.31
CA ASP A 7 1.29 -3.79 1.64
C ASP A 7 1.50 -4.94 2.63
N VAL A 8 1.00 -6.12 2.26
CA VAL A 8 1.12 -7.35 3.06
C VAL A 8 1.76 -8.42 2.20
N LYS A 9 2.74 -9.15 2.75
CA LYS A 9 3.43 -10.27 2.08
C LYS A 9 2.46 -11.43 1.82
N THR A 10 1.77 -11.37 0.69
CA THR A 10 0.81 -12.38 0.23
C THR A 10 1.18 -12.83 -1.18
N ASP A 11 0.63 -13.95 -1.62
CA ASP A 11 0.87 -14.51 -2.96
C ASP A 11 0.19 -13.72 -4.10
N VAL A 12 -0.22 -12.47 -3.87
CA VAL A 12 -0.96 -11.70 -4.88
C VAL A 12 -0.11 -11.41 -6.11
N VAL A 13 1.21 -11.27 -5.96
CA VAL A 13 2.11 -10.99 -7.09
C VAL A 13 2.17 -12.15 -8.07
N SER A 14 2.20 -13.40 -7.58
CA SER A 14 2.26 -14.59 -8.44
C SER A 14 0.91 -14.95 -9.08
N ARG A 15 -0.20 -14.43 -8.55
CA ARG A 15 -1.56 -14.76 -8.99
C ARG A 15 -2.23 -13.67 -9.83
N ARG A 16 -1.62 -12.48 -9.93
CA ARG A 16 -2.17 -11.35 -10.66
C ARG A 16 -1.98 -11.55 -12.17
N ILE A 17 -3.00 -11.20 -12.95
CA ILE A 17 -2.90 -11.12 -14.40
C ILE A 17 -2.55 -9.69 -14.76
N ASP A 18 -1.42 -9.49 -15.44
CA ASP A 18 -0.90 -8.19 -15.82
C ASP A 18 -1.01 -7.93 -17.32
N SER A 19 -1.29 -6.68 -17.69
CA SER A 19 -1.50 -6.25 -19.07
C SER A 19 -0.20 -5.74 -19.71
N PHE A 20 0.62 -6.64 -20.23
CA PHE A 20 1.86 -6.33 -20.96
C PHE A 20 1.77 -6.52 -22.48
N ASN A 21 0.55 -6.50 -23.02
CA ASN A 21 0.26 -6.88 -24.40
C ASN A 21 0.81 -5.89 -25.44
N ASP A 22 0.90 -4.60 -25.09
CA ASP A 22 1.49 -3.58 -25.95
C ASP A 22 2.71 -2.93 -25.29
N ARG A 23 3.89 -3.38 -25.70
CA ARG A 23 5.18 -2.83 -25.23
C ARG A 23 5.57 -1.53 -25.94
N ASN A 24 4.92 -1.21 -27.05
CA ASN A 24 5.18 0.00 -27.83
C ASN A 24 4.35 1.19 -27.36
N SER A 25 3.40 0.97 -26.45
CA SER A 25 2.63 2.03 -25.80
C SER A 25 3.54 3.08 -25.18
N ILE A 26 3.21 4.36 -25.39
CA ILE A 26 3.87 5.51 -24.75
C ILE A 26 3.84 5.43 -23.21
N TYR A 27 2.90 4.67 -22.64
CA TYR A 27 2.77 4.48 -21.20
C TYR A 27 3.56 3.28 -20.66
N PHE A 28 4.03 2.37 -21.52
CA PHE A 28 4.59 1.09 -21.11
C PHE A 28 5.74 1.25 -20.11
N LYS A 29 6.69 2.14 -20.39
CA LYS A 29 7.85 2.37 -19.50
C LYS A 29 7.44 2.84 -18.10
N LYS A 30 6.48 3.78 -18.02
CA LYS A 30 6.00 4.31 -16.73
C LYS A 30 5.19 3.25 -16.00
N TYR A 31 4.30 2.57 -16.70
CA TYR A 31 3.51 1.47 -16.16
C TYR A 31 4.37 0.34 -15.60
N TYR A 32 5.34 -0.15 -16.38
CA TYR A 32 6.25 -1.22 -15.97
C TYR A 32 7.05 -0.84 -14.71
N LYS A 33 7.53 0.41 -14.62
CA LYS A 33 8.21 0.91 -13.43
C LYS A 33 7.30 0.86 -12.20
N THR A 34 6.06 1.35 -12.32
CA THR A 34 5.08 1.32 -11.23
C THR A 34 4.72 -0.10 -10.84
N TRP A 35 4.45 -0.98 -11.81
CA TRP A 35 4.16 -2.39 -11.59
C TRP A 35 5.29 -3.08 -10.80
N LYS A 36 6.54 -2.87 -11.23
CA LYS A 36 7.71 -3.46 -10.57
C LYS A 36 7.82 -2.99 -9.11
N GLY A 37 7.68 -1.69 -8.88
CA GLY A 37 7.73 -1.11 -7.53
C GLY A 37 6.62 -1.64 -6.62
N MET A 38 5.38 -1.72 -7.13
CA MET A 38 4.25 -2.26 -6.38
C MET A 38 4.45 -3.73 -5.97
N ASN A 39 5.04 -4.54 -6.85
CA ASN A 39 5.31 -5.95 -6.55
C ASN A 39 6.43 -6.08 -5.50
N GLU A 40 7.50 -5.30 -5.63
CA GLU A 40 8.57 -5.25 -4.64
C GLU A 40 8.06 -4.80 -3.26
N ASP A 41 7.14 -3.84 -3.22
CA ASP A 41 6.50 -3.37 -2.01
C ASP A 41 5.69 -4.45 -1.28
N VAL A 42 5.14 -5.43 -2.03
CA VAL A 42 4.43 -6.59 -1.51
C VAL A 42 5.39 -7.70 -1.09
N GLU A 43 6.29 -8.14 -1.97
CA GLU A 43 7.14 -9.32 -1.78
C GLU A 43 8.26 -9.06 -0.76
N VAL A 44 8.91 -7.91 -0.86
CA VAL A 44 10.07 -7.55 -0.04
C VAL A 44 9.66 -6.63 1.09
N GLY A 45 8.99 -5.53 0.73
CA GLY A 45 8.63 -4.48 1.68
C GLY A 45 7.49 -4.87 2.61
N GLY A 46 6.59 -5.76 2.18
CA GLY A 46 5.29 -5.96 2.81
C GLY A 46 5.38 -6.34 4.29
N ILE A 47 4.37 -5.96 5.07
CA ILE A 47 4.30 -6.44 6.44
C ILE A 47 3.95 -7.93 6.48
N ASP A 48 4.37 -8.61 7.54
CA ASP A 48 3.94 -9.96 7.85
C ASP A 48 2.41 -10.04 7.99
N PRO A 49 1.71 -10.93 7.25
CA PRO A 49 0.27 -11.17 7.38
C PRO A 49 -0.20 -11.41 8.82
N ILE A 50 0.64 -12.00 9.68
CA ILE A 50 0.36 -12.24 11.09
C ILE A 50 0.03 -10.94 11.84
N LYS A 51 0.58 -9.79 11.41
CA LYS A 51 0.23 -8.49 12.01
C LYS A 51 -1.23 -8.12 11.75
N VAL A 52 -1.76 -8.47 10.58
CA VAL A 52 -3.17 -8.26 10.23
C VAL A 52 -4.06 -9.16 11.06
N SER A 53 -3.74 -10.46 11.16
CA SER A 53 -4.53 -11.42 11.95
C SER A 53 -4.56 -11.06 13.45
N LYS A 54 -3.41 -10.66 14.02
CA LYS A 54 -3.34 -10.17 15.41
C LYS A 54 -4.23 -8.94 15.64
N LEU A 55 -4.27 -8.02 14.69
CA LEU A 55 -5.16 -6.86 14.78
C LEU A 55 -6.63 -7.30 14.74
N ILE A 56 -7.00 -8.19 13.82
CA ILE A 56 -8.38 -8.72 13.72
C ILE A 56 -8.78 -9.39 15.02
N LEU A 57 -7.92 -10.25 15.58
CA LEU A 57 -8.17 -10.91 16.87
C LEU A 57 -8.42 -9.90 17.99
N LYS A 58 -7.60 -8.84 18.05
CA LYS A 58 -7.78 -7.76 19.03
C LYS A 58 -9.09 -7.00 18.83
N ILE A 59 -9.56 -6.84 17.60
CA ILE A 59 -10.82 -6.16 17.29
C ILE A 59 -12.01 -7.00 17.73
N ILE A 60 -12.02 -8.29 17.41
CA ILE A 60 -13.13 -9.21 17.75
C ILE A 60 -13.32 -9.31 19.27
N ASN A 61 -12.23 -9.32 20.04
CA ASN A 61 -12.27 -9.38 21.50
C ASN A 61 -12.58 -8.03 22.18
N LYS A 62 -12.81 -6.96 21.43
CA LYS A 62 -13.05 -5.63 21.99
C LYS A 62 -14.53 -5.35 22.18
N LYS A 63 -14.94 -4.99 23.40
CA LYS A 63 -16.34 -4.63 23.73
C LYS A 63 -16.92 -3.53 22.82
N ASN A 64 -16.12 -2.51 22.49
CA ASN A 64 -16.50 -1.40 21.62
C ASN A 64 -15.41 -1.18 20.53
N PRO A 65 -15.49 -1.86 19.38
CA PRO A 65 -14.55 -1.68 18.28
C PRO A 65 -14.72 -0.32 17.59
N LYS A 66 -13.63 0.24 17.05
CA LYS A 66 -13.67 1.46 16.23
C LYS A 66 -14.22 1.14 14.84
N ILE A 67 -14.71 2.15 14.12
CA ILE A 67 -15.19 1.96 12.74
C ILE A 67 -14.01 1.73 11.77
N HIS A 68 -12.88 2.40 11.95
CA HIS A 68 -11.73 2.35 11.03
C HIS A 68 -10.44 1.93 11.73
N TYR A 69 -9.74 0.97 11.12
CA TYR A 69 -8.41 0.53 11.53
C TYR A 69 -7.46 0.53 10.34
N VAL A 70 -6.19 0.87 10.59
CA VAL A 70 -5.13 0.82 9.58
C VAL A 70 -3.99 -0.06 10.08
N VAL A 71 -3.52 -0.97 9.25
CA VAL A 71 -2.38 -1.85 9.52
C VAL A 71 -1.41 -1.79 8.34
N GLY A 72 -0.13 -1.67 8.60
CA GLY A 72 0.85 -1.44 7.52
C GLY A 72 2.21 -1.02 8.05
N LYS A 73 3.10 -0.59 7.15
CA LYS A 73 4.43 -0.06 7.48
C LYS A 73 4.28 1.23 8.33
N PRO A 74 5.22 1.53 9.26
CA PRO A 74 5.20 2.76 10.04
C PRO A 74 5.15 4.02 9.17
N LEU A 75 5.98 4.09 8.12
CA LEU A 75 6.04 5.24 7.22
C LEU A 75 4.71 5.45 6.46
N GLN A 76 4.08 4.38 5.97
CA GLN A 76 2.77 4.48 5.31
C GLN A 76 1.68 5.02 6.24
N LYS A 77 1.66 4.56 7.50
CA LYS A 77 0.74 5.09 8.51
C LYS A 77 1.02 6.56 8.80
N PHE A 78 2.29 6.96 8.85
CA PHE A 78 2.68 8.36 9.00
C PHE A 78 2.24 9.22 7.81
N SER A 79 2.32 8.70 6.58
CA SER A 79 1.86 9.41 5.38
C SER A 79 0.37 9.77 5.42
N ILE A 80 -0.47 8.98 6.09
CA ILE A 80 -1.90 9.30 6.29
C ILE A 80 -2.05 10.56 7.15
N ILE A 81 -1.21 10.70 8.18
CA ILE A 81 -1.19 11.89 9.03
C ILE A 81 -0.68 13.07 8.22
N LEU A 82 0.41 12.88 7.47
CA LEU A 82 1.01 13.91 6.64
C LEU A 82 0.02 14.47 5.61
N LYS A 83 -0.75 13.60 4.94
CA LYS A 83 -1.79 14.00 3.98
C LYS A 83 -2.91 14.84 4.61
N LYS A 84 -3.18 14.67 5.90
CA LYS A 84 -4.18 15.48 6.61
C LYS A 84 -3.68 16.88 6.97
N ILE A 85 -2.36 17.08 7.04
CA ILE A 85 -1.74 18.33 7.49
C ILE A 85 -1.27 19.16 6.29
N LEU A 86 -0.76 18.51 5.24
CA LEU A 86 -0.19 19.18 4.08
C LEU A 86 -1.24 19.49 3.00
N PRO A 87 -1.11 20.62 2.28
CA PRO A 87 -1.84 20.86 1.05
C PRO A 87 -1.56 19.78 0.00
N ASP A 88 -2.57 19.47 -0.82
CA ASP A 88 -2.52 18.36 -1.78
C ASP A 88 -1.32 18.42 -2.73
N LEU A 89 -1.07 19.58 -3.33
CA LEU A 89 0.05 19.79 -4.26
C LEU A 89 1.41 19.55 -3.62
N VAL A 90 1.57 19.88 -2.34
CA VAL A 90 2.83 19.70 -1.61
C VAL A 90 3.05 18.22 -1.33
N PHE A 91 2.00 17.54 -0.85
CA PHE A 91 2.06 16.11 -0.58
C PHE A 91 2.35 15.30 -1.86
N GLU A 92 1.71 15.64 -2.97
CA GLU A 92 1.98 14.98 -4.26
C GLU A 92 3.42 15.20 -4.74
N LYS A 93 3.98 16.41 -4.57
CA LYS A 93 5.40 16.67 -4.90
C LYS A 93 6.34 15.79 -4.08
N ILE A 94 6.07 15.59 -2.79
CA ILE A 94 6.86 14.70 -1.92
C ILE A 94 6.76 13.25 -2.42
N LEU A 95 5.55 12.79 -2.75
CA LEU A 95 5.35 11.43 -3.28
C LEU A 95 6.06 11.21 -4.60
N ASN A 96 5.99 12.16 -5.54
CA ASN A 96 6.67 12.03 -6.82
C ASN A 96 8.19 11.92 -6.62
N LYS A 97 8.77 12.76 -5.76
CA LYS A 97 10.19 12.69 -5.41
C LYS A 97 10.56 11.35 -4.76
N PHE A 98 9.74 10.86 -3.83
CA PHE A 98 9.98 9.58 -3.14
C PHE A 98 9.91 8.38 -4.10
N ASN A 99 8.98 8.40 -5.06
CA ASN A 99 8.78 7.32 -6.04
C ASN A 99 9.68 7.47 -7.29
N GLY A 100 10.48 8.54 -7.37
CA GLY A 100 11.29 8.87 -8.54
C GLY A 100 10.46 9.09 -9.81
N LEU A 101 9.29 9.72 -9.67
CA LEU A 101 8.37 10.09 -10.75
C LEU A 101 8.56 11.54 -11.20
#